data_AF-A0A293M2R2-F1
#
_entry.id   AF-A0A293M2R2-F1
#
_cell.length_a   1.000
_cell.length_b   1.000
_cell.length_c   1.000
_cell.angle_alpha   90.00
_cell.angle_beta   90.00
_cell.angle_gamma   90.00
#
_symmetry.space_group_name_H-M   'P 1'
#
loop_
_entity.id
_entity.type
_entity.pdbx_description
1 polymer ?
#
loop_
_entity_poly.entity_id
_entity_poly.type
_entity_poly.pdbx_seq_one_letter_code
_entity_poly.pdbx_strand_id
1 'polypeptide(L)'
;MKLSDGLFLQTCRDVAKNYPEIVVDDVIIDNCAMQLVYNPSRFDVMLVPNLYGNVVVNVACGLVGGPGITSGSNYGKDYAVFETATRNTGAKLVGRNVANPTATLLASVEMLKHLGLRDHAVVIGDAIEKTMNDDCIHTPDLGGVATTSGVVDNIVMEVQRTAAVPYDMRSRYYTA
;
A
#
# COMPACT_ATOMS: atom_id res chain seq x y z
N MET A 1 -3.27 -21.07 -18.85
CA MET A 1 -2.24 -21.71 -19.70
C MET A 1 -1.73 -22.97 -18.99
N LYS A 2 -1.98 -24.17 -19.52
CA LYS A 2 -1.81 -25.43 -18.75
C LYS A 2 -0.38 -25.70 -18.26
N LEU A 3 0.63 -25.33 -19.05
CA LEU A 3 2.04 -25.61 -18.70
C LEU A 3 2.62 -24.52 -17.79
N SER A 4 2.53 -23.25 -18.18
CA SER A 4 3.09 -22.14 -17.41
C SER A 4 2.38 -21.95 -16.07
N ASP A 5 1.06 -21.80 -16.09
CA ASP A 5 0.29 -21.51 -14.88
C ASP A 5 0.15 -22.77 -14.04
N GLY A 6 0.13 -23.94 -14.70
CA GLY A 6 0.19 -25.24 -14.02
C GLY A 6 1.48 -25.42 -13.22
N LEU A 7 2.63 -25.04 -13.78
CA LEU A 7 3.92 -25.06 -13.06
C LEU A 7 3.91 -24.11 -11.86
N PHE A 8 3.39 -22.88 -12.05
CA PHE A 8 3.26 -21.91 -10.96
C PHE A 8 2.39 -22.47 -9.83
N LEU A 9 1.19 -22.96 -10.15
CA LEU A 9 0.25 -23.50 -9.16
C LEU A 9 0.82 -24.73 -8.44
N GLN A 10 1.45 -25.63 -9.18
CA GLN A 10 2.10 -26.81 -8.60
C GLN A 10 3.22 -26.40 -7.62
N THR A 11 4.05 -25.43 -8.00
CA THR A 11 5.11 -24.90 -7.13
C THR A 11 4.54 -24.29 -5.85
N CYS A 12 3.46 -23.50 -5.95
CA CYS A 12 2.78 -22.93 -4.79
C CYS A 12 2.29 -24.03 -3.84
N ARG A 13 1.62 -25.06 -4.39
CA ARG A 13 1.13 -26.21 -3.61
C ARG A 13 2.26 -27.01 -2.97
N ASP A 14 3.40 -27.14 -3.64
CA ASP A 14 4.55 -27.86 -3.08
C ASP A 14 5.23 -27.09 -1.94
N VAL A 15 5.36 -25.76 -2.06
CA VAL A 15 5.85 -24.91 -0.97
C VAL A 15 4.87 -24.87 0.20
N ALA A 16 3.56 -24.84 -0.07
CA ALA A 16 2.50 -24.81 0.95
C ALA A 16 2.56 -26.00 1.92
N LYS A 17 3.05 -27.17 1.48
CA LYS A 17 3.24 -28.35 2.35
C LYS A 17 4.17 -28.07 3.53
N ASN A 18 5.07 -27.08 3.41
CA ASN A 18 6.00 -26.69 4.48
C ASN A 18 5.38 -25.70 5.47
N TYR A 19 4.18 -25.17 5.20
CA TYR A 19 3.46 -24.18 6.01
C TYR A 19 2.01 -24.63 6.25
N PRO A 20 1.78 -25.78 6.93
CA PRO A 20 0.45 -26.38 7.09
C PRO A 20 -0.55 -25.50 7.88
N GLU A 21 -0.08 -24.51 8.61
CA GLU A 21 -0.87 -23.52 9.34
C GLU A 21 -1.52 -22.46 8.43
N ILE A 22 -1.03 -22.30 7.20
CA ILE A 22 -1.56 -21.34 6.23
C ILE A 22 -2.52 -22.07 5.29
N VAL A 23 -3.78 -21.63 5.26
CA VAL A 23 -4.77 -22.15 4.31
C VAL A 23 -4.44 -21.65 2.91
N VAL A 24 -4.28 -22.57 1.96
CA VAL A 24 -4.01 -22.25 0.56
C VAL A 24 -5.17 -22.70 -0.31
N ASP A 25 -5.74 -21.76 -1.06
CA ASP A 25 -6.79 -21.97 -2.06
C ASP A 25 -6.34 -21.39 -3.42
N ASP A 26 -6.93 -21.87 -4.51
CA ASP A 26 -6.66 -21.37 -5.85
C ASP A 26 -7.94 -20.96 -6.59
N VAL A 27 -7.84 -19.86 -7.32
CA VAL A 27 -8.95 -19.26 -8.06
C VAL A 27 -8.47 -18.86 -9.45
N ILE A 28 -9.29 -19.15 -10.45
CA ILE A 28 -9.01 -18.71 -11.83
C ILE A 28 -9.14 -17.18 -11.90
N ILE A 29 -8.24 -16.54 -12.65
CA ILE A 29 -8.06 -15.09 -12.64
C ILE A 29 -9.32 -14.29 -13.05
N ASP A 30 -10.18 -14.84 -13.90
CA ASP A 30 -11.45 -14.23 -14.31
C ASP A 30 -12.45 -14.19 -13.15
N ASN A 31 -12.64 -15.32 -12.45
CA ASN A 31 -13.44 -15.38 -11.24
C ASN A 31 -12.82 -14.52 -10.13
N CYS A 32 -11.49 -14.51 -10.00
CA CYS A 32 -10.78 -13.66 -9.06
C CYS A 32 -11.12 -12.18 -9.26
N ALA A 33 -11.04 -11.67 -10.50
CA ALA A 33 -11.40 -10.30 -10.84
C ALA A 33 -12.87 -9.99 -10.52
N MET A 34 -13.79 -10.91 -10.82
CA MET A 34 -15.20 -10.76 -10.45
C MET A 34 -15.39 -10.69 -8.93
N GLN A 35 -14.70 -11.55 -8.17
CA GLN A 35 -14.78 -11.60 -6.71
C GLN A 35 -14.17 -10.38 -6.03
N LEU A 36 -13.10 -9.80 -6.59
CA LEU A 36 -12.53 -8.55 -6.08
C LEU A 36 -13.55 -7.41 -6.11
N VAL A 37 -14.43 -7.37 -7.11
CA VAL A 37 -15.48 -6.35 -7.18
C VAL A 37 -16.70 -6.74 -6.35
N TYR A 38 -17.06 -8.03 -6.33
CA TYR A 38 -18.28 -8.52 -5.67
C TYR A 38 -18.15 -8.63 -4.14
N ASN A 39 -17.06 -9.24 -3.66
CA ASN A 39 -16.79 -9.43 -2.24
C ASN A 39 -15.26 -9.49 -2.00
N PRO A 40 -14.54 -8.34 -2.03
CA PRO A 40 -13.08 -8.32 -1.86
C PRO A 40 -12.63 -8.81 -0.48
N SER A 41 -13.46 -8.67 0.56
CA SER A 41 -13.12 -9.02 1.95
C SER A 41 -12.85 -10.50 2.19
N ARG A 42 -13.15 -11.36 1.22
CA ARG A 42 -12.84 -12.80 1.29
C ARG A 42 -11.35 -13.12 1.10
N PHE A 43 -10.58 -12.19 0.55
CA PHE A 43 -9.17 -12.40 0.25
C PHE A 43 -8.31 -11.89 1.41
N ASP A 44 -7.27 -12.65 1.74
CA ASP A 44 -6.25 -12.26 2.71
C ASP A 44 -4.94 -11.96 1.97
N VAL A 45 -4.17 -13.00 1.61
CA VAL A 45 -2.96 -12.87 0.81
C VAL A 45 -3.18 -13.43 -0.60
N MET A 46 -2.80 -12.67 -1.62
CA MET A 46 -2.90 -13.07 -3.02
C MET A 46 -1.52 -13.21 -3.64
N LEU A 47 -1.17 -14.42 -4.07
CA LEU A 47 0.06 -14.70 -4.82
C LEU A 47 -0.29 -14.98 -6.29
N VAL A 48 0.25 -14.17 -7.20
CA VAL A 48 -0.05 -14.28 -8.63
C VAL A 48 1.19 -14.01 -9.49
N PRO A 49 1.29 -14.59 -10.70
CA PRO A 49 2.31 -14.23 -11.67
C PRO A 49 2.25 -12.75 -12.10
N ASN A 50 3.36 -12.24 -12.63
CA ASN A 50 3.57 -10.82 -12.95
C ASN A 50 2.39 -10.15 -13.68
N LEU A 51 1.92 -10.73 -14.79
CA LEU A 51 0.83 -10.16 -15.58
C LEU A 51 -0.47 -10.02 -14.76
N TYR A 52 -0.84 -11.07 -14.02
CA TYR A 52 -2.05 -11.07 -13.21
C TYR A 52 -1.91 -10.14 -12.00
N GLY A 53 -0.70 -10.04 -11.42
CA GLY A 53 -0.38 -9.08 -10.38
C GLY A 53 -0.63 -7.64 -10.81
N ASN A 54 -0.21 -7.27 -12.03
CA ASN A 54 -0.48 -5.92 -12.55
C ASN A 54 -1.99 -5.64 -12.63
N VAL A 55 -2.80 -6.60 -13.08
CA VAL A 55 -4.27 -6.43 -13.16
C VAL A 55 -4.90 -6.36 -11.77
N VAL A 56 -4.61 -7.33 -10.90
CA VAL A 56 -5.18 -7.43 -9.55
C VAL A 56 -4.84 -6.21 -8.72
N VAL A 57 -3.59 -5.74 -8.74
CA VAL A 57 -3.17 -4.56 -7.98
C VAL A 57 -3.90 -3.30 -8.45
N ASN A 58 -4.12 -3.11 -9.77
CA ASN A 58 -4.87 -1.96 -10.25
C ASN A 58 -6.36 -2.01 -9.86
N VAL A 59 -6.98 -3.20 -9.85
CA VAL A 59 -8.36 -3.36 -9.36
C VAL A 59 -8.43 -3.06 -7.87
N ALA A 60 -7.57 -3.68 -7.07
CA ALA A 60 -7.50 -3.47 -5.62
C ALA A 60 -7.23 -1.99 -5.28
N CYS A 61 -6.33 -1.35 -6.03
CA CYS A 61 -6.06 0.07 -5.93
C CYS A 61 -7.31 0.92 -6.16
N GLY A 62 -8.09 0.62 -7.20
CA GLY A 62 -9.36 1.31 -7.47
C GLY A 62 -10.40 1.14 -6.36
N LEU A 63 -10.44 -0.02 -5.71
CA LEU A 63 -11.40 -0.31 -4.63
C LEU A 63 -11.13 0.52 -3.36
N VAL A 64 -9.87 0.85 -3.07
CA VAL A 64 -9.48 1.52 -1.83
C VAL A 64 -9.39 3.04 -1.95
N GLY A 65 -9.62 3.62 -3.12
CA GLY A 65 -9.58 5.08 -3.36
C GLY A 65 -8.56 5.54 -4.39
N GLY A 66 -7.82 4.62 -5.01
CA GLY A 66 -7.05 4.88 -6.22
C GLY A 66 -5.53 5.02 -6.02
N PRO A 67 -4.81 5.41 -7.10
CA PRO A 67 -3.35 5.33 -7.16
C PRO A 67 -2.64 6.33 -6.24
N GLY A 68 -3.33 7.40 -5.83
CA GLY A 68 -2.75 8.47 -5.02
C GLY A 68 -2.45 8.09 -3.56
N ILE A 69 -3.00 6.97 -3.08
CA ILE A 69 -2.92 6.53 -1.68
C ILE A 69 -2.37 5.11 -1.50
N THR A 70 -2.00 4.42 -2.57
CA THR A 70 -1.52 3.03 -2.52
C THR A 70 -0.02 2.94 -2.77
N SER A 71 0.71 2.34 -1.83
CA SER A 71 2.17 2.14 -1.90
C SER A 71 2.53 0.69 -2.24
N GLY A 72 3.70 0.50 -2.82
CA GLY A 72 4.27 -0.78 -3.19
C GLY A 72 5.69 -0.96 -2.67
N SER A 73 6.13 -2.22 -2.61
CA SER A 73 7.48 -2.58 -2.19
C SER A 73 7.98 -3.75 -3.02
N ASN A 74 9.20 -3.62 -3.54
CA ASN A 74 9.86 -4.65 -4.32
C ASN A 74 11.04 -5.17 -3.51
N TYR A 75 10.97 -6.44 -3.11
CA TYR A 75 12.01 -7.10 -2.36
C TYR A 75 12.83 -8.02 -3.27
N GLY A 76 14.15 -7.83 -3.27
CA GLY A 76 15.13 -8.73 -3.83
C GLY A 76 15.93 -9.43 -2.74
N LYS A 77 16.90 -10.25 -3.16
CA LYS A 77 17.78 -10.95 -2.21
C LYS A 77 18.65 -9.99 -1.39
N ASP A 78 19.21 -8.98 -2.05
CA ASP A 78 20.20 -8.07 -1.47
C ASP A 78 19.71 -6.60 -1.42
N TYR A 79 18.60 -6.29 -2.08
CA TYR A 79 18.10 -4.93 -2.26
C TYR A 79 16.58 -4.86 -2.06
N ALA A 80 16.09 -3.69 -1.66
CA ALA A 80 14.67 -3.37 -1.59
C ALA A 80 14.40 -2.00 -2.23
N VAL A 81 13.29 -1.88 -2.96
CA VAL A 81 12.86 -0.62 -3.62
C VAL A 81 11.41 -0.34 -3.24
N PHE A 82 11.17 0.85 -2.70
CA PHE A 82 9.85 1.31 -2.26
C PHE A 82 9.34 2.37 -3.24
N GLU A 83 8.15 2.14 -3.80
CA GLU A 83 7.55 2.98 -4.84
C GLU A 83 6.03 3.06 -4.66
N THR A 84 5.33 3.85 -5.48
CA THR A 84 3.87 3.81 -5.52
C THR A 84 3.39 2.44 -6.03
N ALA A 85 2.24 1.95 -5.54
CA ALA A 85 1.71 0.64 -5.96
C ALA A 85 1.41 0.60 -7.46
N THR A 86 1.03 1.75 -8.02
CA THR A 86 0.77 1.91 -9.45
C THR A 86 1.94 2.60 -10.13
N ARG A 87 2.18 2.23 -11.39
CA ARG A 87 3.21 2.86 -12.25
C ARG A 87 2.66 4.08 -13.01
N ASN A 88 1.63 4.75 -12.46
CA ASN A 88 1.05 5.93 -13.09
C ASN A 88 2.00 7.11 -12.96
N THR A 89 2.40 7.68 -14.09
CA THR A 89 3.38 8.78 -14.12
C THR A 89 2.79 10.14 -13.76
N GLY A 90 1.45 10.25 -13.72
CA GLY A 90 0.79 11.51 -13.34
C GLY A 90 1.16 12.69 -14.24
N ALA A 91 1.55 12.46 -15.51
CA ALA A 91 2.11 13.49 -16.40
C ALA A 91 1.24 14.76 -16.51
N LYS A 92 -0.08 14.62 -16.38
CA LYS A 92 -1.05 15.73 -16.41
C LYS A 92 -1.03 16.62 -15.15
N LEU A 93 -0.40 16.17 -14.07
CA LEU A 93 -0.35 16.84 -12.76
C LEU A 93 0.95 17.61 -12.52
N VAL A 94 1.94 17.42 -13.41
CA VAL A 94 3.28 18.03 -13.28
C VAL A 94 3.19 19.54 -13.18
N GLY A 95 3.84 20.11 -12.17
CA GLY A 95 3.91 21.57 -11.94
C GLY A 95 2.61 22.21 -11.44
N ARG A 96 1.59 21.43 -11.10
CA ARG A 96 0.26 21.97 -10.72
C ARG A 96 -0.05 21.98 -9.24
N ASN A 97 0.81 21.38 -8.40
CA ASN A 97 0.60 21.29 -6.94
C ASN A 97 -0.73 20.59 -6.54
N VAL A 98 -1.15 19.58 -7.30
CA VAL A 98 -2.41 18.83 -7.08
C VAL A 98 -2.22 17.31 -7.04
N ALA A 99 -0.97 16.83 -7.09
CA ALA A 99 -0.69 15.41 -6.94
C ALA A 99 -0.89 14.98 -5.49
N ASN A 100 -1.46 13.81 -5.27
CA ASN A 100 -1.58 13.23 -3.93
C ASN A 100 -0.21 12.69 -3.47
N PRO A 101 0.37 13.21 -2.37
CA PRO A 101 1.68 12.75 -1.90
C PRO A 101 1.59 11.44 -1.10
N THR A 102 0.39 11.00 -0.71
CA THR A 102 0.15 9.95 0.29
C THR A 102 0.79 8.62 -0.09
N ALA A 103 0.61 8.14 -1.32
CA ALA A 103 1.19 6.88 -1.77
C ALA A 103 2.72 6.84 -1.64
N THR A 104 3.41 7.92 -2.02
CA THR A 104 4.87 8.00 -1.91
C THR A 104 5.31 8.09 -0.45
N LEU A 105 4.58 8.84 0.38
CA LEU A 105 4.87 8.94 1.81
C LEU A 105 4.68 7.58 2.51
N LEU A 106 3.61 6.84 2.21
CA LEU A 106 3.41 5.49 2.71
C LEU A 106 4.51 4.52 2.26
N ALA A 107 4.98 4.63 1.01
CA ALA A 107 6.13 3.87 0.55
C ALA A 107 7.40 4.19 1.37
N SER A 108 7.60 5.46 1.74
CA SER A 108 8.71 5.85 2.63
C SER A 108 8.54 5.31 4.06
N VAL A 109 7.31 5.15 4.55
CA VAL A 109 7.03 4.52 5.85
C VAL A 109 7.44 3.05 5.83
N GLU A 110 7.09 2.31 4.78
CA GLU A 110 7.54 0.92 4.59
C GLU A 110 9.07 0.82 4.46
N MET A 111 9.71 1.78 3.78
CA MET A 111 11.17 1.88 3.73
C MET A 111 11.78 2.05 5.13
N LEU A 112 11.24 2.95 5.95
CA LEU A 112 11.72 3.18 7.31
C LEU A 112 11.55 1.91 8.18
N LYS A 113 10.43 1.19 8.03
CA LYS A 113 10.24 -0.12 8.69
C LYS A 113 11.32 -1.12 8.26
N HIS A 114 11.63 -1.19 6.97
CA HIS A 114 12.67 -2.08 6.42
C HIS A 114 14.07 -1.72 6.94
N LEU A 115 14.37 -0.43 7.14
CA LEU A 115 15.63 0.05 7.71
C LEU A 115 15.72 -0.12 9.24
N GLY A 116 14.70 -0.67 9.90
CA GLY A 116 14.64 -0.81 11.36
C GLY A 116 14.31 0.49 12.11
N LEU A 117 13.98 1.56 11.40
CA LEU A 117 13.64 2.89 11.93
C LEU A 117 12.15 2.98 12.28
N ARG A 118 11.67 2.03 13.10
CA ARG A 118 10.23 1.84 13.38
C ARG A 118 9.58 3.05 14.05
N ASP A 119 10.29 3.73 14.94
CA ASP A 119 9.74 4.90 15.65
C ASP A 119 9.42 6.03 14.67
N HIS A 120 10.28 6.25 13.67
CA HIS A 120 10.03 7.23 12.62
C HIS A 120 8.88 6.80 11.70
N ALA A 121 8.82 5.52 11.37
CA ALA A 121 7.74 4.95 10.56
C ALA A 121 6.37 5.14 11.24
N VAL A 122 6.28 4.90 12.55
CA VAL A 122 5.05 5.10 13.33
C VAL A 122 4.65 6.57 13.35
N VAL A 123 5.57 7.47 13.70
CA VAL A 123 5.26 8.91 13.78
C VAL A 123 4.76 9.47 12.45
N ILE A 124 5.39 9.08 11.33
CA ILE A 124 4.99 9.54 10.00
C ILE A 124 3.70 8.86 9.56
N GLY A 125 3.57 7.54 9.79
CA GLY A 125 2.37 6.77 9.46
C GLY A 125 1.12 7.31 10.15
N ASP A 126 1.19 7.53 11.45
CA ASP A 126 0.09 8.08 12.26
C ASP A 126 -0.27 9.50 11.81
N ALA A 127 0.70 10.33 11.46
CA ALA A 127 0.46 11.69 10.94
C ALA A 127 -0.24 11.67 9.57
N ILE A 128 0.13 10.73 8.70
CA ILE A 128 -0.57 10.50 7.42
C ILE A 128 -2.00 10.05 7.70
N GLU A 129 -2.19 9.03 8.53
CA GLU A 129 -3.51 8.48 8.86
C GLU A 129 -4.43 9.57 9.43
N LYS A 130 -3.93 10.36 10.38
CA LYS A 130 -4.67 11.47 10.97
C LYS A 130 -5.02 12.54 9.93
N THR A 131 -4.08 12.94 9.08
CA THR A 131 -4.33 13.94 8.02
C THR A 131 -5.43 13.46 7.06
N MET A 132 -5.42 12.17 6.72
CA MET A 132 -6.35 11.60 5.74
C MET A 132 -7.73 11.26 6.34
N ASN A 133 -7.77 10.70 7.55
CA ASN A 133 -8.99 10.16 8.14
C ASN A 133 -9.68 11.11 9.12
N ASP A 134 -8.90 11.83 9.94
CA ASP A 134 -9.46 12.70 10.99
C ASP A 134 -9.61 14.13 10.47
N ASP A 135 -8.52 14.70 9.94
CA ASP A 135 -8.48 16.09 9.48
C ASP A 135 -9.13 16.24 8.08
N CYS A 136 -9.31 15.12 7.35
CA CYS A 136 -9.96 15.05 6.04
C CYS A 136 -9.36 16.00 4.99
N ILE A 137 -8.04 16.18 4.99
CA ILE A 137 -7.34 17.07 4.05
C ILE A 137 -7.03 16.30 2.76
N HIS A 138 -7.95 16.39 1.80
CA HIS A 138 -7.91 15.56 0.59
C HIS A 138 -7.52 16.36 -0.66
N THR A 139 -6.67 15.76 -1.50
CA THR A 139 -6.36 16.23 -2.85
C THR A 139 -7.50 15.91 -3.84
N PRO A 140 -7.49 16.50 -5.06
CA PRO A 140 -8.60 16.35 -6.02
C PRO A 140 -8.90 14.92 -6.48
N ASP A 141 -7.93 14.01 -6.45
CA ASP A 141 -8.12 12.59 -6.78
C ASP A 141 -9.05 11.87 -5.80
N LEU A 142 -9.14 12.36 -4.56
CA LEU A 142 -10.06 11.89 -3.53
C LEU A 142 -11.32 12.76 -3.41
N GLY A 143 -11.52 13.71 -4.34
CA GLY A 143 -12.66 14.62 -4.34
C GLY A 143 -12.51 15.86 -3.45
N GLY A 144 -11.33 16.08 -2.87
CA GLY A 144 -11.04 17.27 -2.06
C GLY A 144 -10.51 18.46 -2.86
N VAL A 145 -10.15 19.51 -2.14
CA VAL A 145 -9.63 20.78 -2.71
C VAL A 145 -8.22 21.13 -2.24
N ALA A 146 -7.60 20.27 -1.42
CA ALA A 146 -6.26 20.51 -0.92
C ALA A 146 -5.21 20.39 -2.03
N THR A 147 -4.13 21.15 -1.88
CA THR A 147 -2.95 21.05 -2.76
C THR A 147 -1.98 19.99 -2.24
N THR A 148 -1.01 19.58 -3.07
CA THR A 148 0.07 18.70 -2.62
C THR A 148 0.78 19.29 -1.41
N SER A 149 1.15 20.58 -1.47
CA SER A 149 1.74 21.30 -0.34
C SER A 149 0.84 21.30 0.88
N GLY A 150 -0.45 21.57 0.73
CA GLY A 150 -1.39 21.63 1.86
C GLY A 150 -1.48 20.31 2.63
N VAL A 151 -1.48 19.17 1.93
CA VAL A 151 -1.42 17.85 2.58
C VAL A 151 -0.09 17.66 3.30
N VAL A 152 1.04 17.96 2.65
CA VAL A 152 2.37 17.81 3.26
C VAL A 152 2.53 18.70 4.50
N ASP A 153 2.08 19.95 4.44
CA ASP A 153 2.19 20.91 5.54
C ASP A 153 1.42 20.43 6.78
N ASN A 154 0.22 19.85 6.59
CA ASN A 154 -0.53 19.26 7.70
C ASN A 154 0.17 18.04 8.30
N ILE A 155 0.69 17.15 7.45
CA ILE A 155 1.45 15.97 7.91
C ILE A 155 2.66 16.42 8.73
N VAL A 156 3.42 17.42 8.26
CA VAL A 156 4.58 17.96 8.98
C VAL A 156 4.15 18.53 10.34
N MET A 157 3.05 19.27 10.40
CA MET A 157 2.50 19.79 11.65
C MET A 157 2.14 18.66 12.63
N GLU A 158 1.50 17.59 12.16
CA GLU A 158 1.13 16.44 13.00
C GLU A 158 2.33 15.62 13.45
N VAL A 159 3.35 15.46 12.60
CA VAL A 159 4.64 14.87 12.98
C VAL A 159 5.29 15.67 14.11
N GLN A 160 5.32 17.00 14.00
CA GLN A 160 5.90 17.87 15.04
C GLN A 160 5.12 17.79 16.35
N ARG A 161 3.78 17.73 16.28
CA ARG A 161 2.90 17.58 17.44
C ARG A 161 3.15 16.26 18.17
N THR A 162 3.31 15.18 17.41
CA THR A 162 3.56 13.83 17.95
C THR A 162 4.99 13.69 18.47
N ALA A 163 5.96 14.31 17.80
CA ALA A 163 7.36 14.33 18.22
C ALA A 163 7.55 15.03 19.57
N ALA A 164 6.70 15.99 19.92
CA ALA A 164 6.71 16.68 21.21
C ALA A 164 6.19 15.81 22.38
N VAL A 165 5.53 14.69 22.09
CA VAL A 165 5.05 13.73 23.11
C VAL A 165 6.16 12.73 23.44
N PRO A 166 6.45 12.47 24.74
CA PRO A 166 7.41 11.44 25.18
C PRO A 166 7.13 10.07 24.57
N TYR A 167 8.20 9.33 24.25
CA TYR A 167 8.16 8.06 23.52
C TYR A 167 7.27 6.99 24.18
N ASP A 168 7.24 6.97 25.51
CA ASP A 168 6.45 6.05 26.35
C ASP A 168 4.94 6.30 26.29
N MET A 169 4.51 7.46 25.78
CA MET A 169 3.09 7.86 25.68
C MET A 169 2.54 7.83 24.24
N ARG A 170 3.34 7.45 23.23
CA ARG A 170 2.85 7.33 21.84
C ARG A 170 2.05 6.04 21.69
N SER A 171 0.85 6.14 21.11
CA SER A 171 -0.10 5.02 21.01
C SER A 171 0.48 3.83 20.24
N ARG A 172 0.26 2.63 20.76
CA ARG A 172 0.75 1.36 20.20
C ARG A 172 -0.21 0.86 19.12
N TYR A 173 -0.05 1.29 17.87
CA TYR A 173 -0.84 0.74 16.75
C TYR A 173 -0.05 -0.14 15.78
N TYR A 174 1.23 -0.38 16.00
CA TYR A 174 2.04 -1.26 15.14
C TYR A 174 2.86 -2.31 15.92
N THR A 175 2.17 -3.17 16.66
CA THR A 175 2.70 -4.49 17.05
C THR A 175 1.81 -5.58 16.48
N ALA A 176 2.10 -5.97 15.24
CA ALA A 176 1.92 -7.31 14.69
C ALA A 176 2.84 -7.43 13.47
#